data_AF-A0A7Y8LB60-F1
#
_entry.id   AF-A0A7Y8LB60-F1
#
_cell.length_a   1.000
_cell.length_b   1.000
_cell.length_c   1.000
_cell.angle_alpha   90.00
_cell.angle_beta   90.00
_cell.angle_gamma   90.00
#
_symmetry.space_group_name_H-M   'P 1'
#
loop_
_entity.id
_entity.type
_entity.pdbx_description
1 polymer ?
#
loop_
_entity_poly.entity_id
_entity_poly.type
_entity_poly.pdbx_seq_one_letter_code
_entity_poly.pdbx_strand_id
1 'polypeptide(L)'
;MVKVVRYTALALLVSGVLYYLWMMPPPPNPIADSRAAEALGLVQTHQAQGYPTILQAMTEHVRSMSERNRVARLGEWRVKQLEGDLYEIRVQLRDQGVTGQWFEREFIWHADLALKKVNAASLPADGITPKKPE
;
A
#
# COMPACT_ATOMS: atom_id res chain seq x y z
N MET A 1 14.96 55.13 1.85
CA MET A 1 13.68 54.40 1.69
C MET A 1 13.79 53.16 0.82
N VAL A 2 14.22 53.28 -0.45
CA VAL A 2 14.25 52.14 -1.41
C VAL A 2 15.10 50.94 -0.94
N LYS A 3 16.25 51.18 -0.30
CA LYS A 3 17.11 50.09 0.24
C LYS A 3 16.39 49.27 1.32
N VAL A 4 15.66 49.92 2.22
CA VAL A 4 14.94 49.25 3.31
C VAL A 4 13.83 48.37 2.74
N VAL A 5 13.03 48.91 1.83
CA VAL A 5 11.96 48.15 1.15
C VAL A 5 12.52 46.93 0.42
N ARG A 6 13.65 47.10 -0.29
CA ARG A 6 14.32 46.01 -1.00
C ARG A 6 14.81 44.90 -0.06
N TYR A 7 15.43 45.24 1.07
CA TYR A 7 15.89 44.24 2.03
C TYR A 7 14.74 43.53 2.73
N THR A 8 13.66 44.24 3.06
CA THR A 8 12.45 43.63 3.62
C THR A 8 11.80 42.66 2.62
N ALA A 9 11.71 43.05 1.35
CA ALA A 9 11.17 42.18 0.30
C ALA A 9 12.03 40.92 0.09
N LEU A 10 13.36 41.06 0.10
CA LEU A 10 14.30 39.94 0.04
C LEU A 10 14.16 38.99 1.23
N ALA A 11 14.03 39.53 2.44
CA ALA A 11 13.86 38.72 3.65
C ALA A 11 12.57 37.89 3.60
N LEU A 12 11.46 38.48 3.13
CA LEU A 12 10.19 37.78 2.94
C LEU A 12 10.29 36.66 1.89
N LEU A 13 10.98 36.93 0.77
CA LEU A 13 11.18 35.94 -0.29
C LEU A 13 12.00 34.74 0.21
N VAL A 14 13.11 35.01 0.91
CA VAL A 14 13.98 33.96 1.47
C VAL A 14 13.23 33.15 2.54
N SER A 15 12.46 33.81 3.40
CA SER A 15 11.64 33.13 4.41
C SER A 15 10.57 32.24 3.77
N GLY A 16 9.95 32.67 2.68
CA GLY A 16 8.98 31.87 1.93
C GLY A 16 9.60 30.63 1.32
N VAL A 17 10.79 30.74 0.73
CA VAL A 17 11.53 29.60 0.17
C VAL A 17 11.94 28.62 1.25
N LEU A 18 12.47 29.10 2.38
CA LEU A 18 12.83 28.25 3.52
C LEU A 18 11.63 27.51 4.08
N TYR A 19 10.50 28.19 4.24
CA TYR A 19 9.25 27.57 4.69
C TYR A 19 8.74 26.53 3.70
N TYR A 20 8.79 26.82 2.40
CA TYR A 20 8.41 25.88 1.35
C TYR A 20 9.28 24.62 1.35
N LEU A 21 10.60 24.77 1.46
CA LEU A 21 11.53 23.65 1.54
C LEU A 21 11.31 22.82 2.81
N TRP A 22 10.94 23.45 3.92
CA TRP A 22 10.62 22.75 5.16
C TRP A 22 9.30 21.96 5.09
N MET A 23 8.32 22.44 4.33
CA MET A 23 7.08 21.71 4.04
C MET A 23 7.24 20.65 2.94
N MET A 24 8.35 20.61 2.22
CA MET A 24 8.53 19.68 1.13
C MET A 24 8.68 18.26 1.69
N PRO A 25 7.84 17.29 1.27
CA PRO A 25 7.98 15.93 1.73
C PRO A 25 9.36 15.37 1.33
N PRO A 26 9.98 14.49 2.15
CA PRO A 26 11.26 13.90 1.83
C PRO A 26 11.22 13.23 0.44
N PRO A 27 12.28 13.37 -0.37
CA PRO A 27 12.35 12.71 -1.66
C PRO A 27 12.28 11.18 -1.48
N PRO A 28 11.68 10.45 -2.45
CA PRO A 28 11.63 9.00 -2.41
C PRO A 28 13.05 8.43 -2.34
N ASN A 29 13.29 7.53 -1.37
CA ASN A 29 14.59 6.92 -1.15
C ASN A 29 14.67 5.63 -2.00
N PRO A 30 15.50 5.58 -3.05
CA PRO A 30 15.53 4.45 -3.99
C PRO A 30 15.93 3.12 -3.35
N ILE A 31 16.65 3.15 -2.22
CA ILE A 31 17.00 1.94 -1.45
C ILE A 31 15.80 1.46 -0.62
N ALA A 32 15.01 2.39 -0.08
CA ALA A 32 13.76 2.05 0.60
C ALA A 32 12.72 1.53 -0.40
N ASP A 33 12.68 2.11 -1.60
CA ASP A 33 11.77 1.70 -2.67
C ASP A 33 12.09 0.31 -3.21
N SER A 34 13.38 -0.08 -3.31
CA SER A 34 13.76 -1.43 -3.78
C SER A 34 13.33 -2.53 -2.80
N ARG A 35 13.56 -2.33 -1.50
CA ARG A 35 13.10 -3.26 -0.46
C ARG A 35 11.58 -3.27 -0.33
N ALA A 36 10.93 -2.12 -0.46
CA ALA A 36 9.47 -2.03 -0.47
C ALA A 36 8.86 -2.78 -1.67
N ALA A 37 9.47 -2.66 -2.86
CA ALA A 37 9.07 -3.41 -4.05
C ALA A 37 9.30 -4.92 -3.87
N GLU A 38 10.39 -5.32 -3.23
CA GLU A 38 10.65 -6.71 -2.89
C GLU A 38 9.61 -7.26 -1.90
N ALA A 39 9.23 -6.49 -0.88
CA ALA A 39 8.20 -6.88 0.07
C ALA A 39 6.83 -7.01 -0.58
N LEU A 40 6.48 -6.09 -1.48
CA LEU A 40 5.27 -6.19 -2.29
C LEU A 40 5.28 -7.43 -3.18
N GLY A 41 6.40 -7.67 -3.87
CA GLY A 41 6.59 -8.85 -4.70
C GLY A 41 6.42 -10.13 -3.89
N LEU A 42 7.03 -10.18 -2.69
CA LEU A 42 6.92 -11.32 -1.78
C LEU A 42 5.46 -11.63 -1.44
N VAL A 43 4.64 -10.62 -1.11
CA VAL A 43 3.21 -10.81 -0.86
C VAL A 43 2.47 -11.23 -2.12
N GLN A 44 2.67 -10.53 -3.23
CA GLN A 44 1.94 -10.79 -4.47
C GLN A 44 2.19 -12.20 -5.02
N THR A 45 3.42 -12.71 -4.90
CA THR A 45 3.81 -14.06 -5.34
C THR A 45 3.68 -15.12 -4.24
N HIS A 46 3.27 -14.75 -3.02
CA HIS A 46 3.05 -15.72 -1.96
C HIS A 46 1.91 -16.65 -2.34
N GLN A 47 2.00 -17.93 -1.94
CA GLN A 47 0.93 -18.89 -2.15
C GLN A 47 -0.36 -18.41 -1.50
N ALA A 48 -1.50 -18.65 -2.15
CA ALA A 48 -2.82 -18.37 -1.60
C ALA A 48 -3.64 -19.65 -1.45
N GLN A 49 -4.68 -19.60 -0.62
CA GLN A 49 -5.64 -20.70 -0.52
C GLN A 49 -6.41 -20.82 -1.84
N GLY A 50 -6.34 -22.00 -2.47
CA GLY A 50 -7.03 -22.29 -3.72
C GLY A 50 -6.43 -21.64 -4.97
N TYR A 51 -5.35 -20.86 -4.84
CA TYR A 51 -4.70 -20.16 -5.95
C TYR A 51 -3.18 -20.22 -5.86
N PRO A 52 -2.46 -20.24 -6.99
CA PRO A 52 -1.00 -20.21 -7.00
C PRO A 52 -0.39 -19.01 -6.27
N THR A 53 -1.02 -17.83 -6.37
CA THR A 53 -0.52 -16.61 -5.75
C THR A 53 -1.63 -15.74 -5.15
N ILE A 54 -1.31 -14.90 -4.16
CA ILE A 54 -2.24 -13.91 -3.58
C ILE A 54 -2.73 -12.95 -4.66
N LEU A 55 -1.84 -12.46 -5.53
CA LEU A 55 -2.25 -11.58 -6.63
C LEU A 55 -3.30 -12.25 -7.51
N GLN A 56 -3.08 -13.52 -7.87
CA GLN A 56 -4.03 -14.28 -8.69
C GLN A 56 -5.36 -14.50 -7.97
N ALA A 57 -5.34 -14.82 -6.67
CA ALA A 57 -6.56 -14.96 -5.87
C ALA A 57 -7.41 -13.68 -5.87
N MET A 58 -6.77 -12.52 -5.69
CA MET A 58 -7.46 -11.23 -5.66
C MET A 58 -8.01 -10.84 -7.04
N THR A 59 -7.24 -11.06 -8.10
CA THR A 59 -7.68 -10.80 -9.48
C THR A 59 -8.84 -11.71 -9.88
N GLU A 60 -8.79 -13.00 -9.53
CA GLU A 60 -9.86 -13.95 -9.83
C GLU A 60 -11.13 -13.62 -9.04
N HIS A 61 -11.01 -13.17 -7.79
CA HIS A 61 -12.16 -12.67 -7.04
C HIS A 61 -12.87 -11.53 -7.76
N VAL A 62 -12.12 -10.53 -8.26
CA VAL A 62 -12.68 -9.43 -9.05
C VAL A 62 -13.33 -9.92 -10.34
N ARG A 63 -12.69 -10.85 -11.06
CA ARG A 63 -13.22 -11.46 -12.29
C ARG A 63 -14.54 -12.18 -12.01
N SER A 64 -14.57 -13.04 -11.00
CA SER A 64 -15.76 -13.83 -10.62
C SER A 64 -16.96 -12.95 -10.22
N MET A 65 -16.71 -11.76 -9.66
CA MET A 65 -17.76 -10.78 -9.36
C MET A 65 -18.32 -10.17 -10.64
N SER A 66 -17.46 -9.83 -11.61
CA SER A 66 -17.88 -9.32 -12.91
C SER A 66 -18.75 -10.33 -13.68
N GLU A 67 -18.39 -11.61 -13.67
CA GLU A 67 -19.16 -12.70 -14.30
C GLU A 67 -20.57 -12.85 -13.69
N ARG A 68 -20.73 -12.47 -12.42
CA ARG A 68 -22.02 -12.46 -11.70
C ARG A 68 -22.79 -11.15 -11.88
N ASN A 69 -22.39 -10.30 -12.84
CA ASN A 69 -22.93 -8.95 -13.06
C ASN A 69 -22.83 -8.05 -11.82
N ARG A 70 -21.76 -8.20 -11.01
CA ARG A 70 -21.49 -7.36 -9.84
C ARG A 70 -20.18 -6.61 -10.00
N VAL A 71 -20.11 -5.41 -9.46
CA VAL A 71 -18.89 -4.61 -9.52
C VAL A 71 -17.98 -4.96 -8.35
N ALA A 72 -16.73 -5.26 -8.65
CA ALA A 72 -15.64 -5.32 -7.68
C ALA A 72 -14.45 -4.51 -8.21
N ARG A 73 -13.77 -3.78 -7.33
CA ARG A 73 -12.58 -3.00 -7.64
C ARG A 73 -11.52 -3.24 -6.59
N LEU A 74 -10.36 -3.70 -7.06
CA LEU A 74 -9.14 -3.71 -6.28
C LEU A 74 -8.52 -2.31 -6.30
N GLY A 75 -8.22 -1.77 -5.12
CA GLY A 75 -7.52 -0.51 -4.94
C GLY A 75 -6.02 -0.65 -5.17
N GLU A 76 -5.30 0.43 -4.86
CA GLU A 76 -3.84 0.45 -4.96
C GLU A 76 -3.19 -0.36 -3.85
N TRP A 77 -2.10 -1.06 -4.20
CA TRP A 77 -1.22 -1.69 -3.23
C TRP A 77 -0.36 -0.63 -2.55
N ARG A 78 -0.40 -0.60 -1.23
CA ARG A 78 0.40 0.32 -0.41
C ARG A 78 1.39 -0.48 0.40
N VAL A 79 2.62 0.01 0.49
CA VAL A 79 3.69 -0.62 1.28
C VAL A 79 4.14 0.38 2.32
N LYS A 80 4.26 -0.06 3.57
CA LYS A 80 4.77 0.73 4.68
C LYS A 80 5.81 -0.09 5.42
N GLN A 81 7.02 0.44 5.58
CA GLN A 81 8.01 -0.18 6.45
C GLN A 81 7.55 -0.04 7.91
N LEU A 82 7.57 -1.13 8.67
CA LEU A 82 7.27 -1.13 10.10
C LEU A 82 8.57 -0.98 10.89
N GLU A 83 9.44 -1.99 10.82
CA GLU A 83 10.69 -2.04 11.57
C GLU A 83 11.69 -2.96 10.86
N GLY A 84 12.93 -2.50 10.64
CA GLY A 84 13.96 -3.30 10.00
C GLY A 84 13.52 -3.87 8.64
N ASP A 85 13.50 -5.19 8.53
CA ASP A 85 13.11 -5.95 7.34
C ASP A 85 11.62 -6.36 7.33
N LEU A 86 10.81 -5.83 8.27
CA LEU A 86 9.37 -6.04 8.35
C LEU A 86 8.60 -4.93 7.63
N TYR A 87 7.76 -5.33 6.68
CA TYR A 87 6.94 -4.44 5.87
C TYR A 87 5.47 -4.80 5.98
N GLU A 88 4.61 -3.79 5.99
CA GLU A 88 3.16 -3.93 5.92
C GLU A 88 2.68 -3.61 4.51
N ILE A 89 1.98 -4.57 3.91
CA ILE A 89 1.37 -4.43 2.60
C ILE A 89 -0.14 -4.34 2.80
N ARG A 90 -0.75 -3.31 2.22
CA ARG A 90 -2.18 -3.04 2.28
C ARG A 90 -2.79 -2.94 0.89
N VAL A 91 -3.99 -3.49 0.74
CA VAL A 91 -4.83 -3.26 -0.43
C VAL A 91 -6.29 -3.20 0.00
N GLN A 92 -7.02 -2.26 -0.57
CA GLN A 92 -8.46 -2.13 -0.36
C GLN A 92 -9.19 -2.86 -1.48
N LEU A 93 -10.22 -3.63 -1.14
CA LEU A 93 -11.12 -4.24 -2.09
C LEU A 93 -12.53 -3.71 -1.82
N ARG A 94 -13.15 -3.16 -2.85
CA ARG A 94 -14.53 -2.71 -2.79
C ARG A 94 -15.38 -3.59 -3.68
N ASP A 95 -16.43 -4.19 -3.12
CA ASP A 95 -17.31 -5.08 -3.86
C ASP A 95 -18.78 -4.83 -3.57
N GLN A 96 -19.61 -5.10 -4.58
CA GLN A 96 -21.05 -4.92 -4.51
C GLN A 96 -21.73 -6.23 -4.08
N GLY A 97 -22.48 -6.18 -2.99
CA GLY A 97 -23.27 -7.30 -2.48
C GLY A 97 -24.47 -7.64 -3.37
N VAL A 98 -25.13 -8.75 -3.03
CA VAL A 98 -26.31 -9.26 -3.75
C VAL A 98 -27.46 -8.24 -3.76
N THR A 99 -27.62 -7.51 -2.65
CA THR A 99 -28.66 -6.49 -2.45
C THR A 99 -28.26 -5.10 -2.98
N GLY A 100 -27.11 -4.98 -3.65
CA GLY A 100 -26.59 -3.72 -4.17
C GLY A 100 -25.82 -2.88 -3.13
N GLN A 101 -25.68 -3.35 -1.89
CA GLN A 101 -24.86 -2.71 -0.86
C GLN A 101 -23.37 -2.75 -1.22
N TRP A 102 -22.63 -1.70 -0.86
CA TRP A 102 -21.18 -1.65 -1.05
C TRP A 102 -20.46 -2.13 0.21
N PHE A 103 -19.54 -3.07 0.02
CA PHE A 103 -18.63 -3.53 1.06
C PHE A 103 -17.22 -3.09 0.72
N GLU A 104 -16.51 -2.58 1.72
CA GLU A 104 -15.10 -2.24 1.63
C GLU A 104 -14.33 -3.11 2.62
N ARG A 105 -13.28 -3.75 2.14
CA ARG A 105 -12.46 -4.68 2.90
C ARG A 105 -11.01 -4.31 2.75
N GLU A 106 -10.33 -4.15 3.87
CA GLU A 106 -8.90 -3.90 3.90
C GLU A 106 -8.15 -5.21 4.15
N PHE A 107 -7.26 -5.54 3.23
CA PHE A 107 -6.37 -6.68 3.33
C PHE A 107 -5.01 -6.18 3.77
N ILE A 108 -4.51 -6.73 4.87
CA ILE A 108 -3.24 -6.35 5.48
C ILE A 108 -2.39 -7.60 5.62
N TRP A 109 -1.17 -7.53 5.10
CA TRP A 109 -0.14 -8.55 5.30
C TRP A 109 1.11 -7.93 5.90
N HIS A 110 1.79 -8.72 6.74
CA HIS A 110 3.14 -8.42 7.19
C HIS A 110 4.12 -9.33 6.46
N ALA A 111 5.04 -8.72 5.72
CA ALA A 111 6.11 -9.38 4.99
C ALA A 111 7.44 -9.18 5.73
N ASP A 112 8.05 -10.27 6.13
CA ASP A 112 9.40 -10.28 6.68
C ASP A 112 10.38 -10.67 5.56
N LEU A 113 11.18 -9.70 5.11
CA LEU A 113 12.15 -9.91 4.03
C LEU A 113 13.32 -10.81 4.43
N ALA A 114 13.70 -10.81 5.71
CA ALA A 114 14.81 -11.62 6.21
C ALA A 114 14.41 -13.10 6.30
N LEU A 115 13.19 -13.38 6.75
CA LEU A 115 12.66 -14.73 6.86
C LEU A 115 11.95 -15.23 5.60
N LYS A 116 11.73 -14.34 4.61
CA LYS A 116 10.90 -14.59 3.41
C LYS A 116 9.52 -15.14 3.77
N LYS A 117 8.90 -14.56 4.79
CA LYS A 117 7.59 -14.97 5.32
C LYS A 117 6.56 -13.89 5.09
N VAL A 118 5.33 -14.33 4.84
CA VAL A 118 4.16 -13.48 4.72
C VAL A 118 3.14 -13.97 5.73
N ASN A 119 2.70 -13.08 6.61
CA ASN A 119 1.68 -13.36 7.62
C ASN A 119 0.46 -12.47 7.36
N ALA A 120 -0.73 -13.02 7.51
CA ALA A 120 -1.95 -12.23 7.50
C ALA A 120 -2.04 -11.36 8.76
N ALA A 121 -2.35 -10.09 8.58
CA ALA A 121 -2.52 -9.12 9.66
C ALA A 121 -3.97 -8.58 9.74
N SER A 122 -4.85 -8.98 8.81
CA SER A 122 -6.28 -8.70 8.88
C SER A 122 -7.12 -9.96 8.63
N LEU A 123 -8.37 -9.96 9.12
CA LEU A 123 -9.29 -11.09 8.93
C LEU A 123 -9.52 -11.44 7.45
N PRO A 124 -9.72 -10.48 6.53
CA PRO A 124 -9.84 -10.80 5.10
C PRO A 124 -8.56 -11.44 4.54
N ALA A 125 -7.39 -10.98 4.97
CA ALA A 125 -6.10 -11.52 4.54
C ALA A 125 -5.87 -12.96 5.08
N ASP A 126 -6.33 -13.26 6.29
CA ASP A 126 -6.26 -14.61 6.88
C ASP A 126 -7.07 -15.64 6.07
N GLY A 127 -8.20 -15.21 5.51
CA GLY A 127 -9.02 -16.06 4.63
C GLY A 127 -8.37 -16.42 3.28
N ILE A 128 -7.33 -15.69 2.86
CA ILE A 128 -6.62 -15.94 1.58
C ILE A 128 -5.25 -16.56 1.84
N THR A 129 -4.60 -16.22 2.95
CA THR A 129 -3.25 -16.69 3.26
C THR A 129 -3.32 -18.15 3.70
N PRO A 130 -2.51 -19.06 3.15
CA PRO A 130 -2.52 -20.46 3.53
C PRO A 130 -2.15 -20.59 5.01
N LYS A 131 -3.00 -21.28 5.77
CA LYS A 131 -2.66 -21.68 7.14
C LYS A 131 -1.56 -22.73 7.03
N LYS A 132 -0.50 -22.60 7.84
CA LYS A 132 0.49 -23.68 7.91
C LYS A 132 -0.24 -24.98 8.25
N PRO A 133 0.05 -26.08 7.55
CA PRO A 133 -0.31 -27.39 8.09
C PRO A 133 0.40 -27.52 9.45
N GLU A 134 -0.37 -27.89 10.47
CA GLU A 134 0.17 -28.23 11.80
C GLU A 134 1.11 -29.43 11.71
#